data_AF-A0AA37WAY5-F1
#
_entry.id   AF-A0AA37WAY5-F1
#
_cell.length_a   1.000
_cell.length_b   1.000
_cell.length_c   1.000
_cell.angle_alpha   90.00
_cell.angle_beta   90.00
_cell.angle_gamma   90.00
#
_symmetry.space_group_name_H-M   'P 1'
#
loop_
_entity.id
_entity.type
_entity.pdbx_description
1 polymer ?
#
loop_
_entity_poly.entity_id
_entity_poly.type
_entity_poly.pdbx_seq_one_letter_code
_entity_poly.pdbx_strand_id
1 'polypeptide(L)'
;MPIKLDPTILPALDILGMAQSGALLRAERDTPPDGIPAFVTRSGWDELIGTHAAHHDAPHTILLPALEKAVARLLSHAAEGASRNGEMTPVITLQSDLFPSDSDLVLTFVRDSTHPVACALIGTATQIEAALRGHASSHDLPN
;
A
#
# COMPACT_ATOMS: atom_id res chain seq x y z
N MET A 1 12.83 12.08 -18.63
CA MET A 1 11.92 13.08 -18.03
C MET A 1 11.38 12.49 -16.74
N PRO A 2 11.33 13.23 -15.62
CA PRO A 2 10.65 12.73 -14.43
C PRO A 2 9.16 12.62 -14.73
N ILE A 3 8.59 11.41 -14.65
CA ILE A 3 7.14 11.24 -14.67
C ILE A 3 6.64 11.66 -13.30
N LYS A 4 5.79 12.69 -13.28
CA LYS A 4 5.13 13.13 -12.05
C LYS A 4 3.77 12.45 -11.97
N LEU A 5 3.52 11.76 -10.87
CA LEU A 5 2.20 11.24 -10.58
C LEU A 5 1.26 12.43 -10.36
N ASP A 6 0.22 12.55 -11.19
CA ASP A 6 -0.84 13.54 -10.97
C ASP A 6 -1.87 12.94 -10.01
N PRO A 7 -2.00 13.44 -8.78
CA PRO A 7 -2.97 12.88 -7.83
C PRO A 7 -4.42 13.04 -8.30
N THR A 8 -4.73 14.03 -9.15
CA THR A 8 -6.11 14.35 -9.53
C THR A 8 -6.78 13.30 -10.40
N ILE A 9 -5.98 12.47 -11.08
CA ILE A 9 -6.46 11.35 -11.90
C ILE A 9 -6.58 10.04 -11.10
N LEU A 10 -6.14 10.03 -9.83
CA LEU A 10 -6.20 8.83 -8.99
C LEU A 10 -7.56 8.70 -8.29
N PRO A 11 -8.03 7.45 -8.06
CA PRO A 11 -9.18 7.19 -7.22
C PRO A 11 -8.99 7.79 -5.81
N ALA A 12 -10.04 8.41 -5.28
CA ALA A 12 -10.02 8.96 -3.92
C ALA A 12 -10.33 7.86 -2.90
N LEU A 13 -9.57 7.82 -1.80
CA LEU A 13 -9.78 6.91 -0.68
C LEU A 13 -9.48 7.62 0.64
N ASP A 14 -10.21 7.30 1.71
CA ASP A 14 -9.91 7.80 3.06
C ASP A 14 -8.72 7.04 3.68
N ILE A 15 -7.52 7.30 3.15
CA ILE A 15 -6.29 6.65 3.61
C ILE A 15 -6.02 7.01 5.07
N LEU A 16 -6.21 8.27 5.46
CA LEU A 16 -5.99 8.69 6.83
C LEU A 16 -6.94 8.01 7.81
N GLY A 17 -8.25 7.98 7.54
CA GLY A 17 -9.20 7.29 8.42
C GLY A 17 -8.97 5.78 8.46
N MET A 18 -8.62 5.16 7.33
CA MET A 18 -8.24 3.74 7.29
C MET A 18 -6.94 3.45 8.06
N ALA A 19 -5.96 4.36 8.03
CA ALA A 19 -4.73 4.20 8.82
C ALA A 19 -4.98 4.41 10.32
N GLN A 20 -5.81 5.40 10.68
CA GLN A 20 -6.17 5.69 12.08
C GLN A 20 -7.00 4.58 12.73
N SER A 21 -7.92 3.97 11.98
CA SER A 21 -8.67 2.79 12.41
C SER A 21 -7.82 1.50 12.39
N GLY A 22 -6.61 1.57 11.83
CA GLY A 22 -5.68 0.47 11.72
C GLY A 22 -5.99 -0.51 10.59
N ALA A 23 -6.98 -0.23 9.72
CA ALA A 23 -7.25 -1.05 8.53
C ALA A 23 -6.07 -1.06 7.54
N LEU A 24 -5.33 0.05 7.49
CA LEU A 24 -4.06 0.19 6.78
C LEU A 24 -2.92 0.46 7.76
N LEU A 25 -1.73 -0.03 7.43
CA LEU A 25 -0.50 0.24 8.17
C LEU A 25 0.54 0.82 7.22
N ARG A 26 1.32 1.79 7.71
CA ARG A 26 2.45 2.31 6.94
C ARG A 26 3.48 1.21 6.71
N ALA A 27 3.91 1.12 5.45
CA ALA A 27 4.89 0.15 4.99
C ALA A 27 6.34 0.66 5.12
N GLU A 28 6.51 1.86 5.69
CA GLU A 28 7.79 2.53 5.87
C GLU A 28 7.75 3.47 7.09
N ARG A 29 8.92 3.77 7.67
CA ARG A 29 9.07 4.71 8.79
C ARG A 29 8.96 6.16 8.33
N ASP A 30 9.70 6.50 7.28
CA ASP A 30 9.80 7.86 6.74
C ASP A 30 9.57 7.83 5.24
N THR A 31 8.63 8.62 4.76
CA THR A 31 8.46 8.84 3.33
C THR A 31 9.42 9.97 2.91
N PRO A 32 10.27 9.77 1.88
CA PRO A 32 11.08 10.86 1.34
C PRO A 32 10.23 12.06 0.90
N PRO A 33 10.76 13.30 0.89
CA PRO A 33 9.99 14.50 0.52
C PRO A 33 9.29 14.43 -0.85
N ASP A 34 9.89 13.73 -1.82
CA ASP A 34 9.33 13.49 -3.15
C ASP A 34 8.86 12.03 -3.34
N GLY A 35 8.74 11.28 -2.24
CA GLY A 35 8.30 9.89 -2.22
C GLY A 35 6.77 9.76 -2.22
N ILE A 36 6.30 8.56 -2.53
CA ILE A 36 4.89 8.20 -2.43
C ILE A 36 4.72 7.41 -1.12
N PRO A 37 3.94 7.92 -0.14
CA PRO A 37 3.64 7.18 1.08
C PRO A 37 3.06 5.80 0.76
N ALA A 38 3.64 4.75 1.33
CA ALA A 38 3.22 3.38 1.09
C ALA A 38 2.51 2.76 2.30
N PHE A 39 1.46 2.00 2.01
CA PHE A 39 0.63 1.31 3.00
C PHE A 39 0.41 -0.14 2.60
N VAL A 40 0.34 -1.02 3.61
CA VAL A 40 -0.16 -2.39 3.48
C VAL A 40 -1.47 -2.53 4.23
N THR A 41 -2.29 -3.49 3.82
CA THR A 41 -3.51 -3.85 4.56
C THR A 41 -3.16 -4.49 5.91
N ARG A 42 -4.07 -4.41 6.89
CA ARG A 42 -3.90 -5.13 8.16
C ARG A 42 -3.73 -6.63 7.96
N SER A 43 -4.57 -7.25 7.12
CA SER A 43 -4.45 -8.67 6.81
C SER A 43 -3.09 -9.03 6.19
N GLY A 44 -2.56 -8.20 5.30
CA GLY A 44 -1.23 -8.43 4.71
C GLY A 44 -0.12 -8.28 5.75
N TRP A 45 -0.25 -7.32 6.67
CA TRP A 45 0.70 -7.17 7.78
C TRP A 45 0.68 -8.37 8.74
N ASP A 46 -0.51 -8.83 9.13
CA ASP A 46 -0.68 -9.97 10.02
C ASP A 46 -0.14 -11.26 9.37
N GLU A 47 -0.30 -11.41 8.05
CA GLU A 47 0.30 -12.49 7.28
C GLU A 47 1.84 -12.44 7.31
N LEU A 48 2.43 -11.26 7.06
CA LEU A 48 3.89 -11.07 7.15
C LEU A 48 4.43 -11.41 8.55
N ILE A 49 3.70 -11.05 9.61
CA ILE A 49 4.03 -11.45 10.98
C ILE A 49 3.99 -12.98 11.11
N GLY A 50 2.89 -13.61 10.72
CA GLY A 50 2.73 -15.07 10.82
C GLY A 50 3.82 -15.84 10.08
N THR A 51 4.26 -15.35 8.93
CA THR A 51 5.27 -16.02 8.11
C THR A 51 6.69 -15.79 8.58
N HIS A 52 7.05 -14.54 8.93
CA HIS A 52 8.45 -14.15 9.11
C HIS A 52 8.81 -13.72 10.53
N ALA A 53 7.83 -13.50 11.40
CA ALA A 53 8.05 -12.91 12.71
C ALA A 53 7.24 -13.54 13.86
N ALA A 54 6.63 -14.72 13.65
CA ALA A 54 5.70 -15.33 14.60
C ALA A 54 6.26 -15.56 16.02
N HIS A 55 7.58 -15.73 16.13
CA HIS A 55 8.28 -15.98 17.40
C HIS A 55 9.08 -14.79 17.90
N HIS A 56 8.82 -13.58 17.40
CA HIS A 56 9.52 -12.36 17.81
C HIS A 56 8.63 -11.49 18.72
N ASP A 57 9.19 -11.03 19.84
CA ASP A 57 8.48 -10.15 20.79
C ASP A 57 8.14 -8.77 20.20
N ALA A 58 8.89 -8.34 19.19
CA ALA A 58 8.68 -7.06 18.50
C ALA A 58 8.76 -7.21 16.97
N PRO A 59 7.75 -7.84 16.32
CA PRO A 59 7.78 -8.16 14.88
C PRO A 59 8.06 -6.97 13.96
N HIS A 60 7.55 -5.80 14.33
CA HIS A 60 7.74 -4.56 13.56
C HIS A 60 9.22 -4.16 13.40
N THR A 61 10.09 -4.50 14.35
CA THR A 61 11.51 -4.11 14.32
C THR A 61 12.30 -4.84 13.22
N ILE A 62 11.86 -6.04 12.84
CA ILE A 62 12.49 -6.85 11.78
C ILE A 62 11.74 -6.72 10.46
N LEU A 63 10.41 -6.66 10.50
CA LEU A 63 9.58 -6.62 9.29
C LEU A 63 9.66 -5.27 8.60
N LEU A 64 9.59 -4.17 9.35
CA LEU A 64 9.49 -2.85 8.75
C LEU A 64 10.72 -2.49 7.89
N PRO A 65 11.97 -2.75 8.31
CA PRO A 65 13.14 -2.52 7.45
C PRO A 65 13.18 -3.40 6.19
N ALA A 66 12.63 -4.62 6.26
CA ALA A 66 12.54 -5.51 5.10
C ALA A 66 11.44 -5.05 4.14
N LEU A 67 10.29 -4.66 4.69
CA LEU A 67 9.14 -4.15 3.95
C LEU A 67 9.50 -2.84 3.24
N GLU A 68 10.20 -1.91 3.90
CA GLU A 68 10.72 -0.69 3.28
C GLU A 68 11.53 -0.97 2.01
N LYS A 69 12.42 -1.98 2.06
CA LYS A 69 13.22 -2.37 0.90
C LYS A 69 12.38 -3.00 -0.20
N ALA A 70 11.39 -3.81 0.16
CA ALA A 70 10.47 -4.42 -0.80
C ALA A 70 9.63 -3.34 -1.51
N VAL A 71 9.01 -2.45 -0.74
CA VAL A 71 8.23 -1.30 -1.22
C VAL A 71 9.05 -0.41 -2.14
N ALA A 72 10.26 -0.03 -1.74
CA ALA A 72 11.13 0.79 -2.58
C ALA A 72 11.41 0.14 -3.95
N ARG A 73 11.60 -1.19 -3.98
CA ARG A 73 11.77 -1.94 -5.23
C ARG A 73 10.49 -1.97 -6.06
N LEU A 74 9.33 -2.20 -5.44
CA LEU A 74 8.03 -2.20 -6.11
C LEU A 74 7.72 -0.85 -6.76
N LEU A 75 7.92 0.25 -6.02
CA LEU A 75 7.73 1.61 -6.52
C LEU A 75 8.72 1.96 -7.62
N SER A 76 9.98 1.53 -7.50
CA SER A 76 10.98 1.72 -8.57
C SER A 76 10.57 0.98 -9.84
N HIS A 77 10.10 -0.27 -9.71
CA HIS A 77 9.61 -1.05 -10.84
C HIS A 77 8.40 -0.39 -11.52
N ALA A 78 7.44 0.10 -10.74
CA ALA A 78 6.30 0.86 -11.25
C ALA A 78 6.73 2.13 -12.00
N ALA A 79 7.66 2.90 -11.43
CA ALA A 79 8.19 4.11 -12.05
C ALA A 79 8.93 3.82 -13.37
N GLU A 80 9.72 2.75 -13.43
CA GLU A 80 10.35 2.31 -14.68
C GLU A 80 9.32 1.89 -15.74
N GLY A 81 8.28 1.15 -15.33
CA GLY A 81 7.17 0.76 -16.20
C GLY A 81 6.47 1.98 -16.81
N ALA A 82 6.12 2.95 -15.97
CA ALA A 82 5.54 4.21 -16.41
C ALA A 82 6.49 4.97 -17.36
N SER A 83 7.79 5.02 -17.03
CA SER A 83 8.78 5.70 -17.87
C SER A 83 8.95 5.08 -19.24
N ARG A 84 8.78 3.76 -19.36
CA ARG A 84 8.85 3.04 -20.65
C ARG A 84 7.60 3.25 -21.49
N ASN A 85 6.42 3.24 -20.85
CA ASN A 85 5.14 3.27 -21.55
C ASN A 85 4.61 4.68 -21.80
N GLY A 86 5.17 5.69 -21.11
CA GLY A 86 4.71 7.09 -21.19
C GLY A 86 3.37 7.34 -20.50
N GLU A 87 2.83 6.33 -19.80
CA GLU A 87 1.56 6.37 -19.11
C GLU A 87 1.69 5.69 -17.74
N MET A 88 0.97 6.21 -16.75
CA MET A 88 0.90 5.62 -15.41
C MET A 88 -0.44 4.90 -15.25
N THR A 89 -0.40 3.62 -14.90
CA THR A 89 -1.59 2.87 -14.54
C THR A 89 -1.86 2.98 -13.04
N PRO A 90 -3.08 3.35 -12.60
CA PRO A 90 -3.41 3.45 -11.18
C PRO A 90 -3.34 2.11 -10.44
N VAL A 91 -3.46 0.99 -11.16
CA VAL A 91 -3.34 -0.35 -10.60
C VAL A 91 -2.28 -1.10 -11.38
N ILE A 92 -1.37 -1.75 -10.68
CA ILE A 92 -0.33 -2.62 -11.23
C ILE A 92 -0.44 -3.96 -10.52
N THR A 93 -0.56 -5.03 -11.28
CA THR A 93 -0.45 -6.40 -10.77
C THR A 93 0.90 -6.96 -11.18
N LEU A 94 1.63 -7.54 -10.23
CA LEU A 94 2.92 -8.16 -10.47
C LEU A 94 3.09 -9.42 -9.63
N GLN A 95 3.89 -10.34 -10.15
CA GLN A 95 4.22 -11.56 -9.42
C GLN A 95 5.26 -11.25 -8.32
N SER A 96 4.93 -11.57 -7.08
CA SER A 96 5.79 -11.35 -5.92
C SER A 96 5.55 -12.44 -4.86
N ASP A 97 6.61 -12.78 -4.15
CA ASP A 97 6.58 -13.67 -2.98
C ASP A 97 6.34 -12.92 -1.65
N LEU A 98 5.97 -11.63 -1.70
CA LEU A 98 5.78 -10.80 -0.50
C LEU A 98 4.65 -11.33 0.39
N PHE A 99 3.54 -11.81 -0.21
CA PHE A 99 2.42 -12.40 0.51
C PHE A 99 2.28 -13.87 0.12
N PRO A 100 2.56 -14.82 1.02
CA PRO A 100 2.43 -16.25 0.72
C PRO A 100 1.04 -16.73 0.29
N SER A 101 -0.01 -15.99 0.63
CA SER A 101 -1.40 -16.32 0.32
C SER A 101 -1.73 -16.20 -1.16
N ASP A 102 -1.03 -15.33 -1.90
CA ASP A 102 -1.22 -15.12 -3.34
C ASP A 102 0.05 -14.53 -3.96
N SER A 103 0.51 -15.13 -5.06
CA SER A 103 1.68 -14.61 -5.78
C SER A 103 1.37 -13.37 -6.63
N ASP A 104 0.09 -13.06 -6.89
CA ASP A 104 -0.33 -11.81 -7.51
C ASP A 104 -0.42 -10.68 -6.49
N LEU A 105 0.63 -9.86 -6.45
CA LEU A 105 0.67 -8.63 -5.68
C LEU A 105 0.02 -7.50 -6.47
N VAL A 106 -0.87 -6.79 -5.81
CA VAL A 106 -1.52 -5.58 -6.32
C VAL A 106 -0.89 -4.36 -5.67
N LEU A 107 -0.34 -3.48 -6.50
CA LEU A 107 0.12 -2.13 -6.16
C LEU A 107 -0.89 -1.14 -6.74
N THR A 108 -1.66 -0.49 -5.88
CA THR A 108 -2.66 0.51 -6.29
C THR A 108 -2.23 1.90 -5.84
N PHE A 109 -2.24 2.85 -6.77
CA PHE A 109 -2.07 4.27 -6.50
C PHE A 109 -3.44 4.92 -6.31
N VAL A 110 -3.63 5.53 -5.16
CA VAL A 110 -4.83 6.30 -4.81
C VAL A 110 -4.42 7.70 -4.39
N ARG A 111 -5.37 8.63 -4.32
CA ARG A 111 -5.18 9.87 -3.57
C ARG A 111 -5.93 9.80 -2.25
N ASP A 112 -5.36 10.40 -1.22
CA ASP A 112 -6.13 10.63 0.00
C ASP A 112 -7.32 11.56 -0.28
N SER A 113 -8.45 11.31 0.38
CA SER A 113 -9.67 12.08 0.19
C SER A 113 -9.59 13.47 0.86
N THR A 114 -8.78 13.60 1.91
CA THR A 114 -8.66 14.81 2.72
C THR A 114 -7.47 15.69 2.31
N HIS A 115 -6.41 15.10 1.75
CA HIS A 115 -5.24 15.80 1.24
C HIS A 115 -4.92 15.37 -0.20
N PRO A 116 -4.45 16.27 -1.08
CA PRO A 116 -4.11 15.94 -2.48
C PRO A 116 -2.75 15.21 -2.58
N VAL A 117 -2.55 14.19 -1.76
CA VAL A 117 -1.34 13.37 -1.69
C VAL A 117 -1.65 12.01 -2.31
N ALA A 118 -0.81 11.59 -3.25
CA ALA A 118 -0.89 10.24 -3.78
C ALA A 118 -0.27 9.25 -2.81
N CYS A 119 -0.91 8.09 -2.63
CA CYS A 119 -0.46 7.01 -1.76
C CYS A 119 -0.43 5.70 -2.55
N ALA A 120 0.47 4.81 -2.16
CA ALA A 120 0.53 3.45 -2.66
C ALA A 120 -0.10 2.49 -1.64
N LEU A 121 -1.04 1.67 -2.09
CA LEU A 121 -1.63 0.58 -1.34
C LEU A 121 -1.14 -0.75 -1.90
N ILE A 122 -0.58 -1.59 -1.03
CA ILE A 122 0.08 -2.85 -1.39
C ILE A 122 -0.60 -4.01 -0.65
N GLY A 123 -0.96 -5.04 -1.40
CA GLY A 123 -1.62 -6.24 -0.87
C GLY A 123 -1.98 -7.19 -1.99
N THR A 124 -2.61 -8.31 -1.64
CA THR A 124 -3.31 -9.15 -2.62
C THR A 124 -4.68 -8.54 -2.94
N ALA A 125 -5.30 -8.93 -4.06
CA ALA A 125 -6.62 -8.42 -4.43
C ALA A 125 -7.65 -8.64 -3.30
N THR A 126 -7.68 -9.85 -2.73
CA THR A 126 -8.57 -10.22 -1.62
C THR A 126 -8.35 -9.37 -0.37
N GLN A 127 -7.08 -9.09 -0.01
CA GLN A 127 -6.75 -8.27 1.14
C GLN A 127 -7.21 -6.82 0.95
N ILE A 128 -6.98 -6.23 -0.23
CA ILE A 128 -7.40 -4.86 -0.55
C ILE A 128 -8.92 -4.75 -0.54
N GLU A 129 -9.62 -5.68 -1.20
CA GLU A 129 -11.09 -5.70 -1.19
C GLU A 129 -11.68 -5.79 0.22
N ALA A 130 -11.09 -6.63 1.09
CA ALA A 130 -11.52 -6.78 2.47
C ALA A 130 -11.34 -5.46 3.25
N ALA A 131 -10.20 -4.79 3.08
CA ALA A 131 -9.93 -3.50 3.72
C ALA A 131 -10.94 -2.42 3.27
N LEU A 132 -11.24 -2.36 1.97
CA LEU A 132 -12.20 -1.40 1.41
C LEU A 132 -13.62 -1.66 1.91
N ARG A 133 -14.07 -2.92 1.94
CA ARG A 133 -15.40 -3.30 2.44
C ARG A 133 -15.56 -3.05 3.94
N GLY A 134 -14.55 -3.37 4.74
CA GLY A 134 -14.55 -3.12 6.18
C GLY A 134 -14.66 -1.63 6.53
N HIS A 135 -13.99 -0.78 5.74
CA HIS A 135 -14.07 0.67 5.93
C HIS A 135 -15.43 1.25 5.52
N ALA A 136 -15.99 0.84 4.38
CA ALA A 136 -17.33 1.30 3.95
C ALA A 136 -18.41 1.01 4.99
N SER A 137 -18.35 -0.16 5.63
CA SER A 137 -19.29 -0.58 6.68
C SER A 137 -19.20 0.27 7.95
N SER A 138 -18.05 0.91 8.19
CA SER A 138 -17.81 1.76 9.37
C SER A 138 -18.27 3.21 9.15
N HIS A 139 -18.45 3.62 7.89
CA HIS A 139 -18.87 4.97 7.50
C HIS A 139 -20.41 5.12 7.43
N ASP A 140 -21.16 4.01 7.42
CA ASP A 140 -22.64 3.99 7.32
C ASP A 140 -23.39 4.09 8.67
N LEU A 141 -22.69 4.38 9.77
CA LEU A 141 -23.34 4.64 11.06
C LEU A 141 -23.57 6.17 11.24
N PRO A 142 -24.82 6.67 11.15
CA PRO A 142 -25.12 8.04 11.55
C PRO A 142 -25.04 8.15 13.07
N ASN A 143 -24.31 9.16 13.55
CA ASN A 143 -24.54 9.73 14.88
C ASN A 143 -25.85 10.52 14.91
#